data_AF-C2BHH4-F1
#
_entry.id   AF-C2BHH4-F1
#
_cell.length_a   1.000
_cell.length_b   1.000
_cell.length_c   1.000
_cell.angle_alpha   90.00
_cell.angle_beta   90.00
_cell.angle_gamma   90.00
#
_symmetry.space_group_name_H-M   'P 1'
#
loop_
_entity.id
_entity.type
_entity.pdbx_description
1 polymer ?
#
loop_
_entity_poly.entity_id
_entity_poly.type
_entity_poly.pdbx_seq_one_letter_code
_entity_poly.pdbx_strand_id
1 'polypeptide(L)' 'MVDVIYKKGKKNIIIDGREYGAISLYFHIKRNILILKRLKERGEWDEERQMEHKAYIERYLKAFKDNFDDEAIW' A
#
# COMPACT_ATOMS: atom_id res chain seq x y z
N MET A 1 -8.99 8.83 -4.91
CA MET A 1 -8.22 10.10 -4.96
C MET A 1 -6.93 9.90 -4.17
N VAL A 2 -5.81 10.45 -4.65
CA VAL A 2 -4.52 10.43 -3.94
C VAL A 2 -4.07 11.88 -3.82
N ASP A 3 -3.93 12.36 -2.58
CA ASP A 3 -3.53 13.75 -2.31
C ASP A 3 -2.16 13.78 -1.66
N VAL A 4 -1.33 14.74 -2.06
CA VAL A 4 -0.01 14.94 -1.46
C VAL A 4 -0.10 16.01 -0.39
N ILE A 5 0.40 15.71 0.80
CA ILE A 5 0.46 16.66 1.91
C ILE A 5 1.87 16.72 2.50
N TYR A 6 2.22 17.87 3.05
CA TYR A 6 3.48 18.08 3.77
C TYR A 6 3.20 18.31 5.24
N LYS A 7 3.77 17.46 6.11
CA LYS A 7 3.56 17.52 7.55
C LYS A 7 4.90 17.45 8.26
N LYS A 8 5.19 18.46 9.07
CA LYS A 8 6.48 18.59 9.79
C LYS A 8 7.69 18.45 8.84
N GLY A 9 7.61 19.04 7.64
CA GLY A 9 8.66 18.97 6.62
C GLY A 9 8.79 17.64 5.88
N LYS A 10 7.92 16.65 6.18
CA LYS A 10 7.93 15.34 5.50
C LYS A 10 6.77 15.22 4.52
N LYS A 11 7.04 14.64 3.34
CA LYS A 11 6.02 14.30 2.34
C LYS A 11 5.20 13.11 2.84
N ASN A 12 3.89 13.24 2.82
CA ASN A 12 2.93 12.17 3.06
C ASN A 12 1.91 12.19 1.92
N ILE A 13 1.21 11.07 1.74
CA ILE A 13 0.11 10.97 0.79
C ILE A 13 -1.14 10.45 1.48
N ILE A 14 -2.30 10.94 1.05
CA ILE A 14 -3.61 10.50 1.51
C ILE A 14 -4.17 9.53 0.47
N ILE A 15 -4.55 8.33 0.90
CA ILE A 15 -5.25 7.35 0.07
C ILE A 15 -6.49 6.88 0.83
N ASP A 16 -7.67 7.09 0.24
CA ASP A 16 -8.96 6.74 0.88
C ASP A 16 -9.14 7.35 2.29
N GLY A 17 -8.73 8.61 2.44
CA GLY A 17 -8.80 9.33 3.72
C GLY A 17 -7.76 8.91 4.75
N ARG A 18 -6.83 7.99 4.42
CA ARG A 18 -5.74 7.58 5.30
C ARG A 18 -4.42 8.21 4.88
N GLU A 19 -3.71 8.78 5.85
CA GLU A 19 -2.39 9.40 5.66
C GLU A 19 -1.29 8.33 5.73
N TYR A 20 -0.39 8.37 4.75
CA TYR A 20 0.77 7.49 4.66
C TYR A 20 2.04 8.27 4.35
N GLY A 21 3.07 8.12 5.16
CA GLY A 21 4.46 8.37 4.75
C GLY A 21 5.02 7.17 3.98
N ALA A 22 6.14 7.35 3.28
CA ALA A 22 6.79 6.33 2.46
C ALA A 22 6.94 4.96 3.17
N ILE A 23 7.59 4.94 4.34
CA ILE A 23 7.80 3.74 5.15
C ILE A 23 6.47 3.07 5.52
N SER A 24 5.50 3.85 5.98
CA SER A 24 4.20 3.31 6.41
C SER A 24 3.43 2.68 5.24
N LEU A 25 3.48 3.29 4.06
CA LEU A 25 2.84 2.78 2.84
C LEU A 25 3.49 1.47 2.40
N TYR A 26 4.83 1.42 2.42
CA TYR A 26 5.60 0.24 2.08
C TYR A 26 5.23 -0.97 2.97
N PHE A 27 5.15 -0.78 4.29
CA PHE A 27 4.72 -1.85 5.20
C PHE A 27 3.27 -2.28 4.95
N HIS A 28 2.40 -1.34 4.56
CA HIS A 28 1.01 -1.65 4.22
C HIS A 28 0.90 -2.52 2.96
N ILE A 29 1.70 -2.23 1.93
CA ILE A 29 1.82 -3.05 0.72
C ILE A 29 2.33 -4.45 1.07
N LYS A 30 3.45 -4.54 1.81
CA LYS A 30 4.02 -5.82 2.26
C LYS A 30 3.03 -6.67 3.05
N ARG A 31 2.25 -6.04 3.94
CA ARG A 31 1.20 -6.73 4.71
C ARG A 31 0.15 -7.37 3.80
N ASN A 32 -0.34 -6.65 2.79
CA ASN A 32 -1.33 -7.19 1.87
C ASN A 32 -0.78 -8.36 1.03
N ILE A 33 0.47 -8.27 0.58
CA ILE A 33 1.15 -9.37 -0.11
C ILE A 33 1.24 -10.61 0.79
N LEU A 34 1.58 -10.43 2.06
CA LEU A 34 1.65 -11.53 3.03
C LEU A 34 0.28 -12.15 3.31
N ILE A 35 -0.78 -11.34 3.37
CA ILE A 35 -2.15 -11.84 3.53
C ILE A 35 -2.52 -12.74 2.36
N LEU A 36 -2.28 -12.29 1.12
CA LEU A 36 -2.50 -13.12 -0.07
C LEU A 36 -1.71 -14.42 0.04
N LYS A 37 -0.42 -14.39 0.36
CA LYS A 37 0.39 -15.61 0.52
C LYS A 37 -0.22 -16.57 1.55
N ARG A 38 -0.67 -16.08 2.70
CA ARG A 38 -1.31 -16.89 3.75
C ARG A 38 -2.64 -17.49 3.31
N LEU A 39 -3.48 -16.74 2.61
CA LEU A 39 -4.75 -17.25 2.06
C LEU A 39 -4.47 -18.40 1.09
N LYS A 40 -3.41 -18.29 0.27
CA LYS A 40 -2.97 -19.36 -0.64
C LYS A 40 -2.57 -20.62 0.11
N GLU A 41 -1.74 -20.46 1.12
CA GLU A 41 -1.19 -21.57 1.92
C GLU A 41 -2.28 -22.32 2.70
N ARG A 42 -3.35 -21.63 3.09
CA ARG A 42 -4.48 -22.20 3.84
C ARG A 42 -5.57 -22.81 2.96
N GLY A 43 -5.49 -22.64 1.64
CA GLY A 43 -6.57 -23.02 0.73
C GLY A 43 -7.83 -22.15 0.83
N GLU A 44 -7.77 -21.03 1.55
CA GLU A 44 -8.85 -20.02 1.69
C GLU A 44 -8.83 -19.03 0.52
N TRP A 45 -8.54 -19.54 -0.68
CA TRP A 45 -8.24 -18.75 -1.88
C TRP A 45 -9.52 -18.34 -2.61
N ASP A 46 -10.24 -17.38 -2.03
CA ASP A 46 -11.46 -16.80 -2.59
C ASP A 46 -11.16 -15.72 -3.65
N GLU A 47 -11.88 -15.72 -4.78
CA GLU A 47 -11.61 -14.83 -5.92
C GLU A 47 -11.93 -13.35 -5.61
N GLU A 48 -13.01 -13.09 -4.89
CA GLU A 48 -13.43 -11.74 -4.52
C GLU A 48 -12.38 -11.09 -3.62
N ARG A 49 -11.97 -11.78 -2.54
CA ARG A 49 -10.91 -11.31 -1.64
C ARG A 49 -9.57 -11.12 -2.35
N GLN A 50 -9.24 -11.96 -3.32
CA GLN A 50 -8.02 -11.79 -4.11
C GLN A 50 -8.06 -10.50 -4.93
N MET A 51 -9.17 -10.25 -5.62
CA MET A 51 -9.34 -9.05 -6.43
C MET A 51 -9.23 -7.79 -5.56
N GLU A 52 -9.88 -7.78 -4.40
CA GLU A 52 -9.80 -6.66 -3.46
C GLU A 52 -8.35 -6.39 -3.01
N HIS A 53 -7.65 -7.42 -2.52
CA HIS A 53 -6.28 -7.26 -2.05
C HIS A 53 -5.32 -6.88 -3.18
N LYS A 54 -5.48 -7.44 -4.39
CA LYS A 54 -4.69 -7.05 -5.56
C LYS A 54 -4.93 -5.60 -5.94
N ALA A 55 -6.19 -5.16 -5.99
CA ALA A 55 -6.54 -3.78 -6.29
C ALA A 55 -5.94 -2.80 -5.25
N TYR A 56 -5.97 -3.15 -3.96
CA TYR A 56 -5.31 -2.36 -2.91
C TYR A 56 -3.79 -2.30 -3.12
N ILE A 57 -3.14 -3.43 -3.40
CA ILE A 57 -1.70 -3.48 -3.65
C ILE A 57 -1.32 -2.62 -4.85
N GLU A 58 -2.02 -2.77 -5.97
CA GLU A 58 -1.75 -2.01 -7.20
C GLU A 58 -1.92 -0.52 -6.97
N ARG A 59 -3.00 -0.12 -6.31
CA ARG A 59 -3.28 1.28 -5.99
C ARG A 59 -2.20 1.87 -5.09
N TYR A 60 -1.82 1.17 -4.02
CA TYR A 60 -0.80 1.63 -3.08
C TYR A 60 0.59 1.64 -3.71
N LEU A 61 0.92 0.65 -4.54
CA LEU A 61 2.19 0.58 -5.25
C LEU A 61 2.32 1.71 -6.27
N LYS A 62 1.25 2.01 -7.01
CA LYS A 62 1.21 3.15 -7.93
C LYS A 62 1.39 4.45 -7.17
N ALA A 63 0.65 4.66 -6.08
CA ALA A 63 0.76 5.86 -5.26
C ALA A 63 2.16 6.01 -4.65
N PHE A 64 2.81 4.91 -4.27
CA PHE A 64 4.20 4.91 -3.80
C PHE A 64 5.15 5.35 -4.91
N LYS A 65 5.13 4.68 -6.08
CA LYS A 65 6.02 4.98 -7.21
C LYS A 65 5.86 6.40 -7.75
N ASP A 66 4.64 6.93 -7.75
CA ASP A 66 4.36 8.28 -8.25
C ASP A 66 4.84 9.37 -7.27
N ASN A 67 5.09 9.05 -6.00
CA ASN A 67 5.29 10.05 -4.95
C ASN A 67 6.52 9.87 -4.06
N PHE A 68 7.11 8.69 -4.02
CA PHE A 68 8.26 8.38 -3.19
C PHE A 68 9.31 7.65 -4.01
N ASP A 69 10.57 7.98 -3.77
CA ASP A 69 11.69 7.22 -4.31
C ASP A 69 11.92 5.95 -3.48
N ASP A 70 12.55 4.94 -4.07
CA ASP A 70 12.87 3.67 -3.37
C ASP A 70 13.85 3.89 -2.19
N GLU A 71 14.54 5.01 -2.13
CA GLU A 71 15.38 5.40 -1.00
C GLU A 71 14.56 5.97 0.17
N ALA A 72 13.32 6.40 -0.04
CA ALA A 72 12.48 7.01 0.99
C ALA A 72 11.99 6.03 2.08
N ILE A 73 12.29 4.74 1.93
CA ILE A 73 11.99 3.69 2.93
C ILE A 73 13.16 3.38 3.88
N TRP A 74 14.32 4.04 3.70
CA TRP A 74 15.53 3.89 4.50
C TRP A 74 15.81 5.17 5.31
#